data_AF-A0A2G9NBC2-F1
#
_entry.id   AF-A0A2G9NBC2-F1
#
_cell.length_a   1.000
_cell.length_b   1.000
_cell.length_c   1.000
_cell.angle_alpha   90.00
_cell.angle_beta   90.00
_cell.angle_gamma   90.00
#
_symmetry.space_group_name_H-M   'P 1'
#
loop_
_entity.id
_entity.type
_entity.pdbx_description
1 polymer ?
#
loop_
_entity_poly.entity_id
_entity_poly.type
_entity_poly.pdbx_seq_one_letter_code
_entity_poly.pdbx_strand_id
1 'polypeptide(L)'
;MGQKRHYETKLEVMTKDGVRNLIMFPVGDWSDDGHGKCEYYFATTQRSLEEVREAHHNAPNTLGFPIEGICQDYGDPIIDNAIVEKLRTEGYGKFEISDEDDGKIYPSGEEVFKIWIFLLNKINPGLELKQTDMPSINYYGKDKSGKRLRTPGYELFQ
;
A
#
# COMPACT_ATOMS: atom_id res chain seq x y z
N MET A 1 20.06 15.88 -17.26
CA MET A 1 19.16 15.13 -16.37
C MET A 1 18.29 16.12 -15.63
N GLY A 2 17.03 16.25 -16.05
CA GLY A 2 16.08 17.13 -15.39
C GLY A 2 15.63 16.50 -14.08
N GLN A 3 15.94 17.13 -12.97
CA GLN A 3 15.40 16.76 -11.66
C GLN A 3 13.88 16.93 -11.75
N LYS A 4 13.12 15.81 -11.78
CA LYS A 4 11.66 15.86 -11.66
C LYS A 4 11.36 16.53 -10.32
N ARG A 5 10.80 17.75 -10.35
CA ARG A 5 10.31 18.41 -9.14
C ARG A 5 9.14 17.57 -8.63
N HIS A 6 9.33 16.87 -7.51
CA HIS A 6 8.21 16.32 -6.76
C HIS A 6 7.45 17.51 -6.17
N TYR A 7 6.35 17.88 -6.81
CA TYR A 7 5.37 18.77 -6.21
C TYR A 7 4.58 17.93 -5.19
N GLU A 8 4.91 18.05 -3.91
CA GLU A 8 4.08 17.50 -2.84
C GLU A 8 2.80 18.33 -2.75
N THR A 9 1.81 17.93 -3.55
CA THR A 9 0.47 18.50 -3.43
C THR A 9 -0.22 17.79 -2.29
N LYS A 10 -0.54 18.54 -1.23
CA LYS A 10 -1.37 18.03 -0.14
C LYS A 10 -2.78 17.78 -0.66
N LEU A 11 -3.17 16.52 -0.75
CA LEU A 11 -4.53 16.12 -1.09
C LEU A 11 -5.27 15.84 0.21
N GLU A 12 -6.34 16.59 0.44
CA GLU A 12 -7.20 16.43 1.61
C GLU A 12 -8.56 15.89 1.15
N VAL A 13 -9.09 14.94 1.90
CA VAL A 13 -10.43 14.37 1.69
C VAL A 13 -11.29 14.64 2.92
N MET A 14 -12.54 15.05 2.68
CA MET A 14 -13.52 15.18 3.74
C MET A 14 -14.12 13.82 4.03
N THR A 15 -13.99 13.37 5.27
CA THR A 15 -14.58 12.12 5.78
C THR A 15 -15.60 12.43 6.86
N LYS A 16 -16.34 11.41 7.33
CA LYS A 16 -17.27 11.57 8.47
C LYS A 16 -16.57 12.07 9.75
N ASP A 17 -15.28 11.77 9.88
CA ASP A 17 -14.44 12.10 11.04
C ASP A 17 -13.67 13.42 10.84
N GLY A 18 -13.99 14.19 9.78
CA GLY A 18 -13.33 15.45 9.43
C GLY A 18 -12.38 15.36 8.24
N VAL A 19 -11.56 16.40 8.06
CA VAL A 19 -10.56 16.49 6.99
C VAL A 19 -9.41 15.53 7.30
N ARG A 20 -9.04 14.72 6.31
CA ARG A 20 -7.91 13.78 6.39
C ARG A 20 -7.02 13.95 5.17
N ASN A 21 -5.71 13.81 5.35
CA ASN A 21 -4.74 13.73 4.27
C ASN A 21 -4.89 12.40 3.54
N LEU A 22 -4.91 12.44 2.22
CA LEU A 22 -4.85 11.27 1.35
C LEU A 22 -3.41 10.98 0.98
N ILE A 23 -2.96 9.76 1.26
CA ILE A 23 -1.59 9.30 1.01
C ILE A 23 -1.63 8.14 0.04
N MET A 24 -0.78 8.20 -0.98
CA MET A 24 -0.59 7.15 -1.97
C MET A 24 0.57 6.25 -1.54
N PHE A 25 0.36 4.95 -1.60
CA PHE A 25 1.32 3.90 -1.29
C PHE A 25 1.62 3.09 -2.55
N PRO A 26 2.83 3.21 -3.10
CA PRO A 26 3.26 2.36 -4.21
C PRO A 26 3.64 0.97 -3.67
N VAL A 27 2.95 -0.07 -4.11
CA VAL A 27 3.33 -1.47 -3.85
C VAL A 27 3.93 -2.06 -5.12
N GLY A 28 5.14 -2.61 -5.01
CA GLY A 28 5.94 -3.08 -6.14
C GLY A 28 7.10 -2.14 -6.46
N ASP A 29 7.51 -2.11 -7.73
CA ASP A 29 8.68 -1.38 -8.20
C ASP A 29 8.41 0.13 -8.29
N TRP A 30 8.54 0.82 -7.15
CA TRP A 30 8.25 2.26 -7.02
C TRP A 30 9.29 3.16 -7.71
N SER A 31 10.52 2.67 -7.87
CA SER A 31 11.64 3.38 -8.46
C SER A 31 11.69 3.26 -9.99
N ASP A 32 10.90 2.34 -10.56
CA ASP A 32 10.87 2.04 -12.00
C ASP A 32 12.27 1.63 -12.51
N ASP A 33 13.08 1.03 -11.63
CA ASP A 33 14.43 0.52 -11.92
C ASP A 33 14.49 -1.01 -12.03
N GLY A 34 13.34 -1.67 -11.86
CA GLY A 34 13.09 -3.09 -12.11
C GLY A 34 12.15 -3.33 -13.30
N HIS A 35 10.98 -3.93 -13.04
CA HIS A 35 9.98 -4.31 -14.06
C HIS A 35 8.99 -3.21 -14.42
N GLY A 36 9.05 -2.05 -13.76
CA GLY A 36 8.16 -0.92 -14.00
C GLY A 36 6.69 -1.21 -13.72
N LYS A 37 6.41 -2.17 -12.83
CA LYS A 37 5.05 -2.51 -12.39
C LYS A 37 4.89 -2.19 -10.92
N CYS A 38 4.02 -1.22 -10.68
CA CYS A 38 3.61 -0.80 -9.36
C CYS A 38 2.09 -0.65 -9.34
N GLU A 39 1.48 -1.10 -8.25
CA GLU A 39 0.09 -0.82 -7.94
C GLU A 39 0.01 0.28 -6.89
N TYR A 40 -0.90 1.23 -7.09
CA TYR A 40 -1.07 2.36 -6.19
C TYR A 40 -2.28 2.13 -5.29
N TYR A 41 -2.00 2.05 -4.00
CA TYR A 41 -3.00 1.96 -2.93
C TYR A 41 -3.11 3.29 -2.19
N PHE A 42 -4.21 3.51 -1.48
CA PHE A 42 -4.47 4.79 -0.83
C PHE A 42 -4.93 4.60 0.61
N ALA A 43 -4.42 5.45 1.50
CA ALA A 43 -4.88 5.55 2.88
C ALA A 43 -5.14 7.00 3.28
N THR A 44 -5.95 7.18 4.32
CA THR A 44 -6.19 8.50 4.92
C THR A 44 -5.70 8.57 6.36
N THR A 45 -5.18 9.74 6.74
CA THR A 45 -4.73 10.05 8.11
C THR A 45 -4.96 11.53 8.42
N GLN A 46 -5.06 11.90 9.70
CA GLN A 46 -4.99 13.31 10.11
C GLN A 46 -3.54 13.82 10.25
N ARG A 47 -2.56 12.91 10.16
CA ARG A 47 -1.12 13.17 10.28
C ARG A 47 -0.49 13.58 8.96
N SER A 48 0.63 14.28 9.03
CA SER A 48 1.35 14.71 7.85
C SER A 48 2.02 13.53 7.13
N LEU A 49 2.40 13.75 5.86
CA LEU A 49 3.15 12.75 5.10
C LEU A 49 4.52 12.48 5.75
N GLU A 50 5.13 13.50 6.33
CA GLU A 50 6.40 13.41 7.04
C GLU A 50 6.29 12.50 8.27
N GLU A 51 5.23 12.62 9.08
CA GLU A 51 4.99 11.73 10.23
C GLU A 51 4.84 10.27 9.79
N VAL A 52 4.22 10.02 8.63
CA VAL A 52 4.05 8.67 8.06
C VAL A 52 5.39 8.11 7.59
N ARG A 53 6.21 8.92 6.93
CA ARG A 53 7.57 8.54 6.49
C ARG A 53 8.50 8.29 7.69
N GLU A 54 8.43 9.11 8.72
CA GLU A 54 9.21 8.93 9.94
C GLU A 54 8.87 7.58 10.61
N ALA A 55 7.58 7.24 10.71
CA ALA A 55 7.17 5.93 11.19
C ALA A 55 7.71 4.79 10.32
N HIS A 56 7.70 4.93 8.99
CA HIS A 56 8.29 3.96 8.07
C HIS A 56 9.79 3.74 8.37
N HIS A 57 10.56 4.83 8.41
CA HIS A 57 12.00 4.76 8.67
C HIS A 57 12.36 4.22 10.06
N ASN A 58 11.46 4.36 11.03
CA ASN A 58 11.66 3.84 12.38
C ASN A 58 11.29 2.35 12.53
N ALA A 59 10.77 1.70 11.49
CA ALA A 59 10.36 0.29 11.54
C ALA A 59 11.46 -0.66 12.05
N PRO A 60 12.73 -0.57 11.61
CA PRO A 60 13.79 -1.45 12.12
C PRO A 60 13.98 -1.33 13.64
N ASN A 61 13.83 -0.13 14.20
CA ASN A 61 14.03 0.11 15.63
C ASN A 61 12.86 -0.41 16.49
N THR A 62 11.64 -0.37 15.95
CA THR A 62 10.43 -0.78 16.69
C THR A 62 10.09 -2.26 16.47
N LEU A 63 10.21 -2.75 15.24
CA LEU A 63 9.81 -4.10 14.84
C LEU A 63 10.99 -5.09 14.79
N GLY A 64 12.23 -4.58 14.80
CA GLY A 64 13.44 -5.38 14.62
C GLY A 64 13.61 -5.90 13.18
N PHE A 65 12.93 -5.31 12.20
CA PHE A 65 13.13 -5.51 10.76
C PHE A 65 12.61 -4.30 9.96
N PRO A 66 13.18 -3.99 8.78
CA PRO A 66 12.65 -2.98 7.87
C PRO A 66 11.35 -3.45 7.21
N ILE A 67 10.42 -2.54 6.92
CA ILE A 67 9.17 -2.89 6.19
C ILE A 67 9.52 -3.32 4.76
N GLU A 68 10.57 -2.75 4.18
CA GLU A 68 11.10 -3.07 2.86
C GLU A 68 11.55 -4.52 2.72
N GLY A 69 11.74 -5.24 3.83
CA GLY A 69 12.04 -6.68 3.84
C GLY A 69 10.87 -7.58 3.45
N ILE A 70 9.65 -7.04 3.30
CA ILE A 70 8.47 -7.80 2.88
C ILE A 70 8.47 -7.93 1.35
N CYS A 71 8.59 -9.14 0.83
CA CYS A 71 8.64 -9.42 -0.62
C CYS A 71 9.73 -8.59 -1.34
N GLN A 72 10.91 -8.46 -0.70
CA GLN A 72 11.99 -7.59 -1.17
C GLN A 72 12.68 -8.12 -2.43
N ASP A 73 12.82 -9.45 -2.53
CA ASP A 73 13.66 -10.08 -3.54
C ASP A 73 12.95 -10.18 -4.89
N TYR A 74 13.74 -10.02 -5.94
CA TYR A 74 13.23 -10.04 -7.31
C TYR A 74 12.60 -11.39 -7.65
N GLY A 75 11.34 -11.36 -8.09
CA GLY A 75 10.59 -12.56 -8.45
C GLY A 75 10.26 -13.44 -7.25
N ASP A 76 10.44 -12.94 -6.02
CA ASP A 76 10.10 -13.63 -4.79
C ASP A 76 8.88 -12.98 -4.13
N PRO A 77 7.66 -13.37 -4.55
CA PRO A 77 6.42 -12.89 -3.96
C PRO A 77 6.13 -13.59 -2.63
N ILE A 78 7.13 -14.03 -1.87
CA ILE A 78 6.96 -14.77 -0.63
C ILE A 78 7.31 -13.90 0.56
N ILE A 79 6.48 -13.95 1.60
CA ILE A 79 6.84 -13.39 2.90
C ILE A 79 7.68 -14.43 3.66
N ASP A 80 8.89 -14.05 4.09
CA ASP A 80 9.72 -14.90 4.95
C ASP A 80 8.94 -15.31 6.22
N ASN A 81 8.97 -16.60 6.55
CA ASN A 81 8.33 -17.16 7.74
C ASN A 81 8.72 -16.43 9.04
N ALA A 82 9.95 -15.93 9.16
CA ALA A 82 10.37 -15.13 10.31
C ALA A 82 9.59 -13.81 10.42
N ILE A 83 9.27 -13.17 9.28
CA ILE A 83 8.41 -11.98 9.24
C ILE A 83 6.95 -12.37 9.54
N VAL A 84 6.47 -13.49 9.00
CA VAL A 84 5.11 -14.00 9.28
C VAL A 84 4.90 -14.22 10.78
N GLU A 85 5.84 -14.86 11.46
CA GLU A 85 5.75 -15.10 12.91
C GLU A 85 5.79 -13.79 13.72
N LYS A 86 6.60 -12.81 13.30
CA LYS A 86 6.57 -11.46 13.90
C LYS A 86 5.21 -10.79 13.68
N LEU A 87 4.68 -10.83 12.47
CA LEU A 87 3.37 -10.28 12.14
C LEU A 87 2.28 -10.90 13.03
N ARG A 88 2.26 -12.24 13.17
CA ARG A 88 1.34 -12.95 14.07
C ARG A 88 1.48 -12.47 15.52
N THR A 89 2.71 -12.34 16.02
CA THR A 89 3.02 -11.84 17.38
C THR A 89 2.49 -10.42 17.59
N GLU A 90 2.64 -9.54 16.59
CA GLU A 90 2.11 -8.17 16.63
C GLU A 90 0.58 -8.10 16.50
N GLY A 91 -0.09 -9.23 16.28
CA GLY A 91 -1.53 -9.34 16.16
C GLY A 91 -2.06 -9.16 14.74
N TYR A 92 -1.19 -9.27 13.73
CA TYR A 92 -1.56 -9.25 12.31
C TYR A 92 -2.34 -10.52 11.87
N GLY A 93 -2.45 -11.54 12.72
CA GLY A 93 -3.10 -12.82 12.39
C GLY A 93 -4.64 -12.85 12.37
N LYS A 94 -5.33 -11.71 12.42
CA LYS A 94 -6.78 -11.64 12.14
C LYS A 94 -7.10 -11.49 10.65
N PHE A 95 -6.07 -11.29 9.82
CA PHE A 95 -6.19 -11.27 8.38
C PHE A 95 -5.88 -12.68 7.87
N GLU A 96 -6.83 -13.31 7.19
CA GLU A 96 -6.56 -14.50 6.38
C GLU A 96 -5.63 -14.04 5.26
N ILE A 97 -4.39 -14.54 5.24
CA ILE A 97 -3.53 -14.35 4.07
C ILE A 97 -3.98 -15.39 3.05
N SER A 98 -4.31 -14.91 1.86
CA SER A 98 -5.20 -15.59 0.93
C SER A 98 -4.59 -16.81 0.24
N ASP A 99 -3.28 -16.82 -0.01
CA ASP A 99 -2.59 -17.92 -0.68
C ASP A 99 -1.42 -18.46 0.16
N GLU A 100 -1.63 -19.64 0.72
CA GLU A 100 -0.58 -20.49 1.30
C GLU A 100 -0.35 -21.71 0.39
N ASP A 101 0.86 -21.87 -0.15
CA ASP A 101 1.27 -23.05 -0.92
C ASP A 101 2.59 -23.60 -0.39
N ASP A 102 2.61 -24.90 -0.09
CA ASP A 102 3.73 -25.61 0.56
C ASP A 102 4.29 -24.90 1.81
N GLY A 103 3.40 -24.32 2.63
CA GLY A 103 3.77 -23.59 3.86
C GLY A 103 4.47 -22.24 3.60
N LYS A 104 4.39 -21.73 2.37
CA LYS A 104 4.86 -20.38 1.99
C LYS A 104 3.67 -19.47 1.71
N ILE A 105 3.83 -18.19 2.03
CA ILE A 105 2.77 -17.20 1.94
C ILE A 105 3.00 -16.29 0.75
N TYR A 106 2.02 -16.23 -0.15
CA TYR A 106 2.04 -15.44 -1.38
C TYR A 106 1.01 -14.30 -1.31
N PRO A 107 1.35 -13.12 -0.77
CA PRO A 107 0.40 -12.03 -0.66
C PRO A 107 0.13 -11.38 -2.02
N SER A 108 -1.12 -10.99 -2.23
CA SER A 108 -1.49 -9.98 -3.22
C SER A 108 -0.92 -8.60 -2.85
N GLY A 109 -0.86 -7.69 -3.83
CA GLY A 109 -0.44 -6.31 -3.59
C GLY A 109 -1.30 -5.59 -2.52
N GLU A 110 -2.59 -5.89 -2.47
CA GLU A 110 -3.50 -5.32 -1.48
C GLU A 110 -3.19 -5.85 -0.07
N GLU A 111 -2.82 -7.12 0.07
CA GLU A 111 -2.40 -7.68 1.35
C GLU A 111 -1.08 -7.07 1.82
N VAL A 112 -0.10 -6.90 0.94
CA VAL A 112 1.14 -6.17 1.26
C VAL A 112 0.83 -4.75 1.73
N PHE A 113 -0.07 -4.04 1.05
CA PHE A 113 -0.51 -2.71 1.48
C PHE A 113 -1.18 -2.72 2.86
N LYS A 114 -2.05 -3.70 3.15
CA LYS A 114 -2.70 -3.86 4.46
C LYS A 114 -1.69 -4.16 5.56
N ILE A 115 -0.70 -5.02 5.31
CA ILE A 115 0.42 -5.24 6.23
C ILE A 115 1.13 -3.92 6.51
N TRP A 116 1.44 -3.17 5.45
CA TRP A 116 2.20 -1.94 5.56
C TRP A 116 1.50 -0.91 6.46
N ILE A 117 0.24 -0.57 6.20
CA ILE A 117 -0.49 0.40 7.03
C ILE A 117 -0.72 -0.10 8.45
N PHE A 118 -0.87 -1.43 8.64
CA PHE A 118 -0.95 -2.03 9.97
C PHE A 118 0.35 -1.79 10.76
N LEU A 119 1.50 -2.09 10.16
CA LEU A 119 2.80 -1.91 10.80
C LEU A 119 3.07 -0.45 11.13
N LEU A 120 2.72 0.49 10.24
CA LEU A 120 2.84 1.92 10.50
C LEU A 120 1.97 2.35 11.69
N ASN A 121 0.72 1.87 11.77
CA ASN A 121 -0.15 2.12 12.91
C ASN A 121 0.33 1.43 14.21
N LYS A 122 1.14 0.37 14.12
CA LYS A 122 1.79 -0.22 15.29
C LYS A 122 2.96 0.62 15.78
N ILE A 123 3.79 1.11 14.85
CA ILE A 123 4.93 1.97 15.16
C ILE A 123 4.46 3.30 15.74
N ASN A 124 3.41 3.89 15.17
CA ASN A 124 2.80 5.12 15.65
C ASN A 124 1.26 5.01 15.60
N PRO A 125 0.61 4.65 16.72
CA PRO A 125 -0.84 4.55 16.81
C PRO A 125 -1.58 5.86 16.50
N GLY A 126 -0.91 7.01 16.65
CA GLY A 126 -1.48 8.31 16.34
C GLY A 126 -1.63 8.58 14.84
N LEU A 127 -1.04 7.75 13.96
CA LEU A 127 -1.24 7.83 12.51
C LEU A 127 -2.67 7.50 12.11
N GLU A 128 -3.30 6.51 12.77
CA GLU A 128 -4.65 6.05 12.46
C GLU A 128 -4.91 5.89 10.95
N LEU A 129 -3.96 5.34 10.19
CA LEU A 129 -4.09 5.12 8.76
C LEU A 129 -5.27 4.19 8.47
N LYS A 130 -6.18 4.64 7.61
CA LYS A 130 -7.34 3.87 7.16
C LYS A 130 -7.29 3.73 5.63
N GLN A 131 -7.32 2.50 5.12
CA GLN A 131 -7.44 2.23 3.69
C GLN A 131 -8.66 2.98 3.12
N THR A 132 -8.48 3.53 1.93
CA THR A 132 -9.54 4.16 1.13
C THR A 132 -9.30 3.87 -0.34
N ASP A 133 -10.35 4.04 -1.15
CA ASP A 133 -10.21 4.04 -2.60
C ASP A 133 -10.07 5.47 -3.11
N MET A 134 -9.35 5.63 -4.22
CA MET A 134 -9.39 6.85 -5.01
C MET A 134 -10.57 6.75 -6.00
N PRO A 135 -11.48 7.74 -6.05
CA PRO A 135 -12.57 7.70 -7.01
C PRO A 135 -12.01 7.71 -8.43
N SER A 136 -12.44 6.73 -9.22
CA SER A 136 -12.12 6.63 -10.64
C SER A 136 -13.36 6.96 -11.46
N ILE A 137 -13.16 7.63 -12.59
CA ILE A 137 -14.23 7.74 -13.60
C ILE A 137 -14.58 6.36 -14.15
N ASN A 138 -13.61 5.45 -14.20
CA ASN A 138 -13.80 4.09 -14.68
C ASN A 138 -14.41 3.19 -13.62
N TYR A 139 -15.22 2.24 -14.10
CA TYR A 139 -15.77 1.15 -13.32
C TYR A 139 -15.79 -0.10 -14.18
N TYR A 140 -15.64 -1.26 -13.54
CA TYR A 140 -15.74 -2.54 -14.23
C TYR A 140 -17.20 -2.89 -14.55
N GLY A 141 -17.42 -3.47 -15.72
CA GLY A 141 -18.74 -3.96 -16.11
C GLY A 141 -19.72 -2.86 -16.51
N LYS A 142 -20.99 -3.02 -16.12
CA LYS A 142 -22.09 -2.11 -16.46
C LYS A 142 -22.53 -1.32 -15.22
N ASP A 143 -22.87 -0.04 -15.40
CA ASP A 143 -23.54 0.75 -14.38
C ASP A 143 -24.99 0.29 -14.14
N LYS A 144 -25.67 0.94 -13.19
CA LYS A 144 -27.09 0.67 -12.87
C LYS A 144 -28.04 0.84 -14.05
N SER A 145 -27.63 1.56 -15.10
CA SER A 145 -28.39 1.78 -16.34
C SER A 145 -27.91 0.87 -17.47
N GLY A 146 -27.02 -0.07 -17.21
CA GLY A 146 -26.51 -1.01 -18.20
C GLY A 146 -25.39 -0.48 -19.10
N LYS A 147 -24.88 0.74 -18.86
CA LYS A 147 -23.82 1.37 -19.68
C LYS A 147 -22.45 0.94 -19.21
N ARG A 148 -21.49 0.85 -20.13
CA ARG A 148 -20.07 0.63 -19.82
C ARG A 148 -19.30 1.91 -20.13
N LEU A 149 -18.30 2.23 -19.32
CA LEU A 149 -17.34 3.27 -19.67
C LEU A 149 -16.13 2.62 -20.37
N ARG A 150 -15.86 3.05 -21.62
CA ARG A 150 -14.66 2.61 -22.36
C ARG A 150 -13.58 3.68 -22.21
N THR A 151 -12.37 3.27 -21.86
CA THR A 151 -11.22 4.16 -21.77
C THR A 151 -10.52 4.30 -23.11
N PRO A 152 -9.94 5.47 -23.41
CA PRO A 152 -9.03 5.62 -24.54
C PRO A 152 -7.71 4.88 -24.27
N GLY A 153 -7.04 4.41 -25.34
CA GLY A 153 -5.67 3.89 -25.28
C GLY A 153 -5.49 2.48 -24.70
N TYR A 154 -6.49 1.60 -24.84
CA TYR A 154 -6.50 0.24 -24.25
C TYR A 154 -5.24 -0.61 -24.54
N GLU A 155 -4.57 -0.41 -25.67
CA GLU A 155 -3.36 -1.16 -26.08
C GLU A 155 -2.11 -0.27 -26.16
N LEU A 156 -2.12 0.92 -25.57
CA LEU A 156 -1.02 1.88 -25.72
C LEU A 156 0.26 1.45 -24.99
N PHE A 157 0.15 0.67 -23.93
CA PHE A 157 1.26 0.23 -23.09
C PHE A 157 1.33 -1.30 -23.13
N GLN A 158 2.45 -1.83 -23.64
CA GLN A 158 2.81 -3.26 -23.65
C GLN A 158 3.93 -3.52 -22.66
#